data_AF-A0A1G1KAN0-F1
#
_entry.id   AF-A0A1G1KAN0-F1
#
_cell.length_a   1.000
_cell.length_b   1.000
_cell.length_c   1.000
_cell.angle_alpha   90.00
_cell.angle_beta   90.00
_cell.angle_gamma   90.00
#
_symmetry.space_group_name_H-M   'P 1'
#
loop_
_entity.id
_entity.type
_entity.pdbx_description
1 polymer ?
#
loop_
_entity_poly.entity_id
_entity_poly.type
_entity_poly.pdbx_seq_one_letter_code
_entity_poly.pdbx_strand_id
1 'polypeptide(L)' 'MSIPASKLKGEILRVLKAEGFIHAYEKSEDGGHPMLRVQLRYINDGQPVIT' A
#
# COMPACT_ATOMS: atom_id res chain seq x y z
N MET A 1 6.19 4.16 2.37
CA MET A 1 7.05 3.41 1.43
C MET A 1 6.52 3.59 0.01
N SER A 2 7.39 3.54 -1.00
CA SER A 2 7.03 3.65 -2.42
C SER A 2 7.29 2.30 -3.09
N ILE A 3 6.28 1.71 -3.70
CA ILE A 3 6.36 0.40 -4.36
C ILE A 3 5.95 0.58 -5.82
N PRO A 4 6.58 -0.11 -6.79
CA PRO A 4 6.12 -0.11 -8.17
C PRO A 4 4.68 -0.63 -8.26
N ALA A 5 3.83 0.14 -8.95
CA ALA A 5 2.43 -0.18 -9.10
C ALA A 5 2.26 -1.38 -10.03
N SER A 6 1.46 -2.34 -9.60
CA SER A 6 1.02 -3.47 -10.42
C SER A 6 -0.48 -3.63 -10.24
N LYS A 7 -1.17 -4.15 -11.26
CA LYS A 7 -2.63 -4.40 -11.17
C LYS A 7 -2.98 -5.19 -9.91
N LEU A 8 -2.22 -6.25 -9.63
CA LEU A 8 -2.38 -7.08 -8.43
C LEU A 8 -2.23 -6.28 -7.12
N LYS A 9 -1.18 -5.46 -7.01
CA LYS A 9 -0.92 -4.66 -5.80
C LYS A 9 -1.98 -3.58 -5.58
N GLY A 10 -2.58 -3.07 -6.65
CA GLY A 10 -3.73 -2.16 -6.56
C GLY A 10 -4.96 -2.83 -5.94
N GLU A 11 -5.27 -4.05 -6.37
CA GLU A 11 -6.40 -4.82 -5.82
C GLU A 11 -6.15 -5.20 -4.35
N ILE A 12 -4.93 -5.60 -3.99
CA ILE A 12 -4.55 -5.88 -2.60
C ILE A 12 -4.72 -4.63 -1.72
N LEU A 13 -4.27 -3.46 -2.17
CA LEU A 13 -4.44 -2.21 -1.42
C LEU A 13 -5.91 -1.81 -1.26
N ARG A 14 -6.76 -2.10 -2.25
CA ARG A 14 -8.20 -1.89 -2.14
C ARG A 14 -8.81 -2.74 -1.02
N VAL A 15 -8.42 -4.02 -0.93
CA VAL A 15 -8.87 -4.93 0.13
C VAL A 15 -8.34 -4.47 1.49
N LEU A 16 -7.03 -4.17 1.59
CA LEU A 16 -6.41 -3.69 2.83
C LEU A 16 -7.04 -2.39 3.34
N LYS A 17 -7.46 -1.49 2.43
CA LYS A 17 -8.19 -0.28 2.79
C LYS A 17 -9.60 -0.60 3.28
N ALA A 18 -10.29 -1.53 2.62
CA ALA A 18 -11.64 -1.95 3.01
C ALA A 18 -11.66 -2.62 4.39
N GLU A 19 -10.63 -3.40 4.73
CA GLU A 19 -10.46 -4.01 6.04
C GLU A 19 -9.90 -3.05 7.10
N GLY A 20 -9.45 -1.85 6.71
CA GLY A 20 -8.99 -0.81 7.64
C GLY A 20 -7.53 -0.93 8.09
N PHE A 21 -6.73 -1.78 7.44
CA PHE A 21 -5.29 -1.93 7.71
C PHE A 21 -4.47 -0.72 7.26
N ILE A 22 -4.91 -0.03 6.21
CA ILE A 22 -4.22 1.16 5.68
C ILE A 22 -5.11 2.40 5.77
N HIS A 23 -4.51 3.53 6.09
CA HIS A 23 -5.20 4.82 6.17
C HIS A 23 -5.57 5.31 4.77
N ALA A 24 -4.59 5.31 3.87
CA ALA A 24 -4.75 5.71 2.49
C ALA A 24 -3.68 5.06 1.60
N TYR A 25 -3.97 4.98 0.31
CA TYR A 25 -2.97 4.70 -0.71
C TYR A 25 -3.18 5.64 -1.90
N GLU A 26 -2.08 6.07 -2.50
CA GLU A 26 -2.05 7.00 -3.61
C GLU A 26 -1.28 6.38 -4.76
N LYS A 27 -1.74 6.60 -5.99
CA LYS A 27 -0.94 6.33 -7.18
C LYS A 27 -0.11 7.56 -7.49
N SER A 28 1.19 7.36 -7.60
CA SER A 28 2.14 8.35 -8.08
C SER A 28 2.80 7.81 -9.35
N GLU A 29 3.45 8.65 -10.13
CA GLU A 29 4.24 8.21 -11.27
C GLU A 29 5.65 8.77 -11.08
N ASP A 30 6.65 7.90 -11.16
CA ASP A 30 8.06 8.26 -10.95
C ASP A 30 8.86 7.73 -12.14
N GLY A 31 9.47 8.64 -12.91
CA GLY A 31 10.23 8.28 -14.11
C GLY A 31 9.45 7.55 -15.20
N GLY A 32 8.12 7.77 -15.31
CA GLY A 32 7.24 7.08 -16.26
C GLY A 32 6.79 5.69 -15.80
N HIS A 33 7.14 5.28 -14.58
CA HIS A 33 6.65 4.06 -13.97
C HIS A 33 5.58 4.39 -12.93
N PRO A 34 4.41 3.74 -12.99
CA PRO A 34 3.40 3.94 -11.98
C PRO A 34 3.92 3.37 -10.65
N MET A 35 3.79 4.15 -9.59
CA MET A 35 4.15 3.81 -8.21
C MET A 35 2.91 3.90 -7.31
N LEU A 36 2.92 3.11 -6.24
CA LEU A 36 1.91 3.12 -5.20
C LEU A 36 2.58 3.57 -3.91
N ARG A 37 2.07 4.66 -3.35
CA ARG A 37 2.47 5.19 -2.05
C ARG A 37 1.40 4.79 -1.05
N VAL A 38 1.80 4.04 -0.02
CA VAL A 38 0.87 3.47 0.96
C VAL A 38 1.12 4.12 2.32
N GLN A 39 0.05 4.62 2.93
CA GLN A 39 0.02 5.08 4.31
C GLN A 39 -0.61 4.00 5.18
N LEU A 40 0.23 3.23 5.86
CA LEU A 40 -0.21 2.23 6.82
C LEU A 40 -0.83 2.95 8.02
N ARG A 41 -1.98 2.45 8.49
CA ARG A 41 -2.48 2.83 9.80
C ARG A 41 -1.75 1.93 10.79
N TYR A 42 -0.89 2.50 11.64
CA TYR A 42 -0.30 1.76 12.75
C TYR A 42 -1.43 1.41 13.72
N ILE A 43 -2.09 0.27 13.51
CA ILE A 43 -2.76 -0.44 14.60
C ILE A 43 -1.62 -1.01 15.44
N ASN A 44 -1.61 -0.69 16.73
CA ASN A 44 -0.61 -1.16 17.69
C ASN A 44 -0.50 -2.70 17.67
N ASP A 45 0.41 -3.27 16.90
CA ASP A 45 1.13 -4.49 17.26
C ASP A 45 2.36 -4.64 16.35
N GLY A 46 3.55 -4.52 16.93
CA GLY A 46 4.83 -4.50 16.25
C GLY A 46 5.25 -5.87 15.71
N GLN A 47 4.42 -6.50 14.87
CA GLN A 47 4.78 -7.75 14.20
C GLN A 47 5.08 -7.48 12.72
N PRO A 48 6.34 -7.63 12.27
CA PRO A 48 6.69 -7.51 10.87
C PRO A 48 6.07 -8.67 10.10
N VAL A 49 5.00 -8.37 9.35
CA VAL A 49 4.32 -9.35 8.50
C VAL A 49 5.02 -9.45 7.13
N ILE A 50 6.33 -9.64 7.10
CA ILE A 50 7.08 -10.04 5.90
C ILE A 50 8.31 -10.85 6.33
N THR A 51 8.21 -12.18 6.23
CA THR A 51 9.34 -13.15 6.18
C THR A 51 9.32 -13.78 4.79
#